data_AF-A0AAU0MDP7-F1
#
_entry.id   AF-A0AAU0MDP7-F1
#
_cell.length_a   1.000
_cell.length_b   1.000
_cell.length_c   1.000
_cell.angle_alpha   90.00
_cell.angle_beta   90.00
_cell.angle_gamma   90.00
#
_symmetry.space_group_name_H-M   'P 1'
#
loop_
_entity.id
_entity.type
_entity.pdbx_description
1 polymer ?
#
loop_
_entity_poly.entity_id
_entity_poly.type
_entity_poly.pdbx_seq_one_letter_code
_entity_poly.pdbx_strand_id
1 'polypeptide(L)'
;MTAAPRRPGDQSYDGLIVSADLPDGWHLPSRFPGERDDDASAQIDAILGYNDQVTTEADRQAQLDSEQNETIDGRWRYIEHTATATRVFIRLQRQQFAVPEEVRITGVVYLPWRPGDPVSSQDLRTLPTARIEAAINERLFAMKRTVTITGGKIVLPSGRKISERDLLKPLGNPKRTPDFYELVALQYGKLSAQGDAAPAVTMAKINGVAHATAQGWLVRTRSRGLLPPGRRG
;
A
#
# COMPACT_ATOMS: atom_id res chain seq x y z
N MET A 1 7.83 21.04 -3.72
CA MET A 1 8.95 20.51 -2.91
C MET A 1 9.99 19.99 -3.90
N THR A 2 11.19 20.54 -3.88
CA THR A 2 12.31 20.12 -4.73
C THR A 2 12.71 18.70 -4.36
N ALA A 3 12.59 17.76 -5.30
CA ALA A 3 13.03 16.38 -5.12
C ALA A 3 14.54 16.38 -4.81
N ALA A 4 14.95 15.66 -3.76
CA ALA A 4 16.35 15.43 -3.48
C ALA A 4 17.03 14.82 -4.73
N PRO A 5 18.30 15.16 -5.03
CA PRO A 5 18.99 14.61 -6.18
C PRO A 5 18.99 13.08 -6.10
N ARG A 6 18.45 12.42 -7.14
CA ARG A 6 18.40 10.96 -7.28
C ARG A 6 19.82 10.43 -7.08
N ARG A 7 20.05 9.69 -5.99
CA ARG A 7 21.32 8.98 -5.80
C ARG A 7 21.30 7.78 -6.75
N PRO A 8 22.34 7.58 -7.58
CA PRO A 8 22.46 6.38 -8.42
C PRO A 8 22.22 5.11 -7.60
N GLY A 9 21.33 4.22 -8.09
CA GLY A 9 20.98 2.98 -7.40
C GLY A 9 20.10 3.10 -6.14
N ASP A 10 19.66 4.31 -5.76
CA ASP A 10 18.72 4.48 -4.65
C ASP A 10 17.34 3.98 -5.05
N GLN A 11 16.94 2.85 -4.48
CA GLN A 11 15.66 2.20 -4.74
C GLN A 11 14.49 2.81 -3.94
N SER A 12 14.76 3.74 -3.02
CA SER A 12 13.76 4.34 -2.12
C SER A 12 13.24 5.72 -2.60
N TYR A 13 13.75 6.21 -3.73
CA TYR A 13 13.53 7.57 -4.23
C TYR A 13 12.05 7.93 -4.48
N ASP A 14 11.22 6.94 -4.79
CA ASP A 14 9.79 7.10 -5.06
C ASP A 14 8.90 6.89 -3.81
N GLY A 15 9.53 6.59 -2.68
CA GLY A 15 8.88 6.35 -1.39
C GLY A 15 8.05 5.06 -1.32
N LEU A 16 8.07 4.19 -2.34
CA LEU A 16 7.31 2.93 -2.35
C LEU A 16 7.80 1.97 -1.28
N ILE A 17 9.11 1.91 -1.06
CA ILE A 17 9.74 1.10 -0.02
C ILE A 17 10.92 1.86 0.57
N VAL A 18 11.14 1.69 1.87
CA VAL A 18 12.36 2.15 2.55
C VAL A 18 12.96 1.00 3.35
N SER A 19 14.23 1.13 3.74
CA SER A 19 14.95 0.08 4.46
C SER A 19 14.26 -0.34 5.78
N ALA A 20 13.55 0.59 6.43
CA ALA A 20 12.79 0.29 7.65
C ALA A 20 11.53 -0.57 7.42
N ASP A 21 11.07 -0.72 6.18
CA ASP A 21 9.94 -1.60 5.85
C ASP A 21 10.36 -3.08 5.75
N LEU A 22 11.67 -3.36 5.78
CA LEU A 22 12.21 -4.71 5.66
C LEU A 22 12.39 -5.37 7.03
N PRO A 23 12.03 -6.66 7.18
CA PRO A 23 12.31 -7.43 8.38
C PRO A 23 13.81 -7.59 8.64
N ASP A 24 14.15 -7.93 9.88
CA ASP A 24 15.53 -8.24 10.28
C ASP A 24 16.19 -9.24 9.32
N GLY A 25 17.45 -8.95 8.99
CA GLY A 25 18.24 -9.72 8.04
C GLY A 25 17.98 -9.39 6.58
N TRP A 26 16.89 -8.68 6.23
CA TRP A 26 16.64 -8.19 4.88
C TRP A 26 17.06 -6.72 4.74
N HIS A 27 17.65 -6.37 3.60
CA HIS A 27 18.03 -4.99 3.31
C HIS A 27 17.80 -4.64 1.84
N LEU A 28 17.71 -3.33 1.57
CA LEU A 28 17.69 -2.74 0.23
C LEU A 28 19.13 -2.45 -0.20
N PRO A 29 19.72 -3.19 -1.15
CA PRO A 29 21.04 -2.87 -1.66
C PRO A 29 21.02 -1.52 -2.39
N SER A 30 22.14 -0.81 -2.34
CA SER A 30 22.31 0.50 -2.97
C SER A 30 22.55 0.44 -4.48
N ARG A 31 22.49 -0.75 -5.09
CA ARG A 31 22.67 -0.99 -6.51
C ARG A 31 21.73 -2.09 -6.97
N PHE A 32 21.20 -1.96 -8.19
CA PHE A 32 20.51 -3.06 -8.84
C PHE A 32 21.53 -4.16 -9.23
N PRO A 33 21.10 -5.44 -9.31
CA PRO A 33 21.95 -6.52 -9.80
C PRO A 33 22.59 -6.19 -11.15
N GLY A 34 23.88 -6.50 -11.27
CA GLY A 34 24.68 -6.15 -12.45
C GLY A 34 25.29 -4.74 -12.42
N GLU A 35 25.43 -4.14 -11.22
CA GLU A 35 26.01 -2.81 -11.00
C GLU A 35 25.29 -1.69 -11.74
N ARG A 36 23.97 -1.87 -11.95
CA ARG A 36 23.15 -0.86 -12.59
C ARG A 36 22.81 0.26 -11.62
N ASP A 37 22.95 1.48 -12.13
CA ASP A 37 22.67 2.72 -11.42
C ASP A 37 21.25 3.25 -11.71
N ASP A 38 20.56 2.69 -12.71
CA ASP A 38 19.22 3.07 -13.17
C ASP A 38 18.11 2.11 -12.69
N ASP A 39 16.88 2.63 -12.50
CA ASP A 39 15.70 1.80 -12.19
C ASP A 39 15.30 0.99 -13.45
N ALA A 40 15.51 -0.32 -13.39
CA ALA A 40 15.23 -1.25 -14.48
C ALA A 40 13.78 -1.75 -14.53
N SER A 41 12.87 -1.24 -13.69
CA SER A 41 11.50 -1.75 -13.56
C SER A 41 10.74 -1.85 -14.88
N ALA A 42 10.83 -0.82 -15.74
CA ALA A 42 10.12 -0.79 -17.03
C ALA A 42 10.67 -1.83 -18.02
N GLN A 43 11.99 -2.07 -18.00
CA GLN A 43 12.62 -3.11 -18.82
C GLN A 43 12.20 -4.50 -18.34
N ILE A 44 12.14 -4.72 -17.02
CA ILE A 44 11.70 -5.99 -16.44
C ILE A 44 10.22 -6.25 -16.76
N ASP A 45 9.35 -5.24 -16.63
CA ASP A 45 7.93 -5.36 -16.99
C ASP A 45 7.73 -5.70 -18.47
N ALA A 46 8.52 -5.10 -19.37
CA ALA A 46 8.49 -5.43 -20.79
C ALA A 46 8.94 -6.87 -21.07
N ILE A 47 10.03 -7.33 -20.45
CA ILE A 47 10.55 -8.70 -20.63
C ILE A 47 9.57 -9.74 -20.09
N LEU A 48 8.91 -9.45 -18.97
CA LEU A 48 7.95 -10.37 -18.34
C LEU A 48 6.53 -10.27 -18.93
N GLY A 49 6.30 -9.40 -19.91
CA GLY A 49 5.01 -9.27 -20.59
C GLY A 49 3.92 -8.57 -19.77
N TYR A 50 4.27 -7.81 -18.72
CA TYR A 50 3.30 -7.00 -17.99
C TYR A 50 2.68 -5.91 -18.87
N ASN A 51 3.40 -5.48 -19.92
CA ASN A 51 2.93 -4.49 -20.88
C ASN A 51 1.95 -5.09 -21.92
N ASP A 52 1.88 -6.41 -22.04
CA ASP A 52 1.09 -7.09 -23.09
C ASP A 52 -0.41 -7.14 -22.75
N GLN A 53 -0.79 -6.77 -21.52
CA GLN A 53 -2.19 -6.70 -21.09
C GLN A 53 -2.94 -5.47 -21.64
N VAL A 54 -2.25 -4.53 -22.29
CA VAL A 54 -2.83 -3.30 -22.88
C VAL A 54 -3.38 -3.63 -24.27
N THR A 55 -4.60 -4.18 -24.33
CA THR A 55 -5.18 -4.65 -25.60
C THR A 55 -6.07 -3.61 -26.30
N THR A 56 -6.52 -2.55 -25.61
CA THR A 56 -7.46 -1.56 -26.18
C THR A 56 -6.91 -0.12 -26.23
N GLU A 57 -7.46 0.70 -27.13
CA GLU A 57 -7.13 2.13 -27.28
C GLU A 57 -7.40 2.93 -25.98
N ALA A 58 -8.38 2.49 -25.19
CA ALA A 58 -8.69 3.05 -23.87
C ALA A 58 -7.62 2.69 -22.82
N ASP A 59 -7.08 1.47 -22.87
CA ASP A 59 -5.97 1.05 -22.00
C ASP A 59 -4.69 1.81 -22.36
N ARG A 60 -4.47 2.10 -23.65
CA ARG A 60 -3.34 2.91 -24.12
C ARG A 60 -3.44 4.37 -23.67
N GLN A 61 -4.64 4.95 -23.68
CA GLN A 61 -4.87 6.31 -23.17
C GLN A 61 -4.70 6.36 -21.63
N ALA A 62 -5.17 5.34 -20.90
CA ALA A 62 -4.94 5.20 -19.47
C ALA A 62 -3.45 5.01 -19.12
N GLN A 63 -2.68 4.35 -20.00
CA GLN A 63 -1.24 4.19 -19.87
C GLN A 63 -0.49 5.51 -20.11
N LEU A 64 -0.90 6.33 -21.09
CA LEU A 64 -0.33 7.67 -21.31
C LEU A 64 -0.65 8.64 -20.15
N ASP A 65 -1.86 8.55 -19.60
CA ASP A 65 -2.24 9.29 -18.39
C ASP A 65 -1.50 8.74 -17.12
N SER A 66 -1.10 7.46 -17.15
CA SER A 66 -0.28 6.77 -16.14
C SER A 66 1.20 7.13 -16.20
N GLU A 67 1.77 7.33 -17.39
CA GLU A 67 3.15 7.77 -17.58
C GLU A 67 3.40 9.16 -16.98
N GLN A 68 2.37 10.02 -16.90
CA GLN A 68 2.42 11.30 -16.17
C GLN A 68 2.33 11.14 -14.65
N ASN A 69 2.00 9.95 -14.16
CA ASN A 69 1.77 9.64 -12.77
C ASN A 69 2.61 8.39 -12.40
N GLU A 70 3.95 8.58 -12.31
CA GLU A 70 5.00 7.54 -12.13
C GLU A 70 4.73 6.44 -11.06
N THR A 71 3.71 6.61 -10.22
CA THR A 71 3.23 5.71 -9.17
C THR A 71 2.12 4.72 -9.56
N ILE A 72 1.61 4.79 -10.80
CA ILE A 72 0.53 3.91 -11.27
C ILE A 72 1.05 2.55 -11.76
N ASP A 73 2.24 2.53 -12.36
CA ASP A 73 2.89 1.30 -12.82
C ASP A 73 3.68 0.63 -11.69
N GLY A 74 3.61 -0.70 -11.62
CA GLY A 74 4.33 -1.47 -10.61
C GLY A 74 5.85 -1.28 -10.76
N ARG A 75 6.55 -1.21 -9.63
CA ARG A 75 8.01 -1.01 -9.58
C ARG A 75 8.68 -2.24 -9.00
N TRP A 76 9.73 -2.70 -9.66
CA TRP A 76 10.57 -3.78 -9.17
C TRP A 76 11.59 -3.25 -8.17
N ARG A 77 11.70 -3.92 -7.02
CA ARG A 77 12.66 -3.59 -5.97
C ARG A 77 13.47 -4.81 -5.62
N TYR A 78 14.76 -4.61 -5.52
CA TYR A 78 15.74 -5.63 -5.22
C TYR A 78 16.04 -5.64 -3.72
N ILE A 79 15.89 -6.81 -3.10
CA ILE A 79 16.16 -7.04 -1.68
C ILE A 79 17.09 -8.23 -1.50
N GLU A 80 17.92 -8.16 -0.46
CA GLU A 80 18.86 -9.22 -0.12
C GLU A 80 18.77 -9.60 1.34
N HIS A 81 18.92 -10.90 1.62
CA HIS A 81 19.05 -11.41 2.97
C HIS A 81 20.53 -11.58 3.37
N THR A 82 20.96 -10.90 4.43
CA THR A 82 22.37 -10.80 4.85
C THR A 82 22.96 -12.16 5.23
N ALA A 83 22.19 -13.04 5.89
CA ALA A 83 22.74 -14.29 6.41
C ALA A 83 22.81 -15.41 5.36
N THR A 84 21.85 -15.46 4.43
CA THR A 84 21.73 -16.54 3.43
C THR A 84 22.19 -16.11 2.05
N ALA A 85 22.48 -14.82 1.87
CA ALA A 85 22.75 -14.20 0.59
C ALA A 85 21.63 -14.45 -0.45
N THR A 86 20.41 -14.66 0.04
CA THR A 86 19.21 -14.82 -0.79
C THR A 86 18.89 -13.49 -1.47
N ARG A 87 18.67 -13.52 -2.77
CA ARG A 87 18.44 -12.35 -3.61
C ARG A 87 17.03 -12.42 -4.19
N VAL A 88 16.24 -11.36 -4.06
CA VAL A 88 14.84 -11.37 -4.51
C VAL A 88 14.50 -10.04 -5.15
N PHE A 89 13.81 -10.09 -6.29
CA PHE A 89 13.07 -8.94 -6.79
C PHE A 89 11.61 -9.07 -6.39
N ILE A 90 11.05 -7.99 -5.86
CA ILE A 90 9.63 -7.84 -5.55
C ILE A 90 9.05 -6.73 -6.41
N ARG A 91 7.91 -6.98 -7.07
CA ARG A 91 7.17 -5.96 -7.81
C ARG A 91 6.14 -5.34 -6.88
N LEU A 92 6.34 -4.08 -6.52
CA LEU A 92 5.44 -3.30 -5.68
C LEU A 92 4.48 -2.52 -6.56
N GLN A 93 3.19 -2.66 -6.33
CA GLN A 93 2.17 -1.93 -7.06
C GLN A 93 1.18 -1.29 -6.10
N ARG A 94 0.96 0.02 -6.27
CA ARG A 94 -0.11 0.74 -5.57
C ARG A 94 -1.46 0.31 -6.14
N GLN A 95 -2.35 -0.09 -5.25
CA GLN A 95 -3.71 -0.46 -5.57
C GLN A 95 -4.56 0.81 -5.54
N GLN A 96 -4.78 1.42 -6.70
CA GLN A 96 -5.49 2.71 -6.82
C GLN A 96 -6.93 2.68 -6.32
N PHE A 97 -7.58 1.53 -6.45
CA PHE A 97 -8.95 1.32 -5.99
C PHE A 97 -9.01 0.77 -4.56
N ALA A 98 -7.85 0.48 -3.95
CA ALA A 98 -7.79 0.27 -2.51
C ALA A 98 -7.82 1.65 -1.88
N VAL A 99 -8.83 1.87 -1.06
CA VAL A 99 -8.78 2.94 -0.09
C VAL A 99 -8.65 2.24 1.26
N PRO A 100 -7.88 2.70 2.20
CA PRO A 100 -6.79 3.62 1.95
C PRO A 100 -5.82 2.97 0.95
N GLU A 101 -5.11 3.79 0.16
CA GLU A 101 -4.15 3.29 -0.84
C GLU A 101 -3.22 2.25 -0.21
N GLU A 102 -3.23 1.04 -0.78
CA GLU A 102 -2.39 -0.06 -0.34
C GLU A 102 -1.32 -0.33 -1.39
N VAL A 103 -0.11 -0.66 -0.94
CA VAL A 103 0.92 -1.26 -1.77
C VAL A 103 0.84 -2.78 -1.61
N ARG A 104 0.83 -3.48 -2.74
CA ARG A 104 0.85 -4.94 -2.81
C ARG A 104 2.07 -5.42 -3.59
N ILE A 105 2.58 -6.59 -3.20
CA ILE A 105 3.58 -7.31 -3.97
C ILE A 105 2.83 -8.13 -5.03
N THR A 106 2.97 -7.76 -6.29
CA THR A 106 2.27 -8.38 -7.44
C THR A 106 3.16 -9.31 -8.26
N GLY A 107 4.45 -9.36 -7.96
CA GLY A 107 5.42 -10.22 -8.62
C GLY A 107 6.61 -10.49 -7.70
N VAL A 108 7.17 -11.69 -7.81
CA VAL A 108 8.38 -12.10 -7.08
C VAL A 108 9.28 -12.86 -8.05
N VAL A 109 10.54 -12.44 -8.17
CA VAL A 109 11.59 -13.19 -8.86
C VAL A 109 12.63 -13.58 -7.83
N TYR A 110 12.78 -14.88 -7.61
CA TYR A 110 13.77 -15.42 -6.69
C TYR A 110 15.07 -15.72 -7.45
N LEU A 111 16.18 -15.22 -6.93
CA LEU A 111 17.51 -15.43 -7.51
C LEU A 111 18.38 -16.22 -6.52
N PRO A 112 18.77 -17.46 -6.85
CA PRO A 112 19.75 -18.17 -6.05
C PRO A 112 21.10 -17.44 -6.08
N TRP A 113 21.90 -17.63 -5.02
CA TRP A 113 23.23 -17.03 -4.94
C TRP A 113 24.14 -17.51 -6.07
N ARG A 114 24.09 -18.80 -6.40
CA ARG A 114 24.83 -19.38 -7.54
C ARG A 114 23.90 -19.77 -8.68
N PRO A 115 24.30 -19.59 -9.95
CA PRO A 115 23.51 -19.93 -11.14
C PRO A 115 23.05 -21.41 -11.29
N GLY A 116 23.36 -22.29 -10.33
CA GLY A 116 22.95 -23.69 -10.35
C GLY A 116 22.35 -24.17 -9.02
N ASP A 117 22.20 -23.30 -8.01
CA ASP A 117 21.60 -23.74 -6.76
C ASP A 117 20.08 -23.94 -6.97
N PRO A 118 19.52 -25.07 -6.48
CA PRO A 118 18.11 -25.34 -6.63
C PRO A 118 17.28 -24.38 -5.77
N VAL A 119 16.14 -23.92 -6.31
CA VAL A 119 15.14 -23.19 -5.54
C VAL A 119 14.17 -24.18 -4.93
N SER A 120 14.13 -24.26 -3.60
CA SER A 120 13.22 -25.16 -2.89
C SER A 120 11.87 -24.48 -2.59
N SER A 121 10.83 -25.28 -2.37
CA SER A 121 9.54 -24.75 -1.89
C SER A 121 9.65 -24.12 -0.49
N GLN A 122 10.64 -24.54 0.31
CA GLN A 122 10.88 -23.95 1.63
C GLN A 122 11.38 -22.51 1.49
N ASP A 123 12.30 -22.26 0.57
CA ASP A 123 12.84 -20.91 0.30
C ASP A 123 11.71 -19.93 -0.02
N LEU A 124 10.80 -20.31 -0.93
CA LEU A 124 9.66 -19.49 -1.33
C LEU A 124 8.68 -19.23 -0.17
N ARG A 125 8.48 -20.20 0.73
CA ARG A 125 7.59 -20.05 1.90
C ARG A 125 8.19 -19.17 2.99
N THR A 126 9.52 -19.09 3.06
CA THR A 126 10.20 -18.25 4.06
C THR A 126 10.26 -16.77 3.67
N LEU A 127 9.91 -16.43 2.42
CA LEU A 127 9.88 -15.05 1.97
C LEU A 127 8.86 -14.23 2.78
N PRO A 128 9.28 -13.13 3.42
CA PRO A 128 8.42 -12.40 4.34
C PRO A 128 7.52 -11.37 3.61
N THR A 129 6.90 -11.77 2.49
CA THR A 129 6.10 -10.88 1.64
C THR A 129 4.99 -10.17 2.42
N ALA A 130 4.24 -10.91 3.24
CA ALA A 130 3.16 -10.34 4.06
C ALA A 130 3.66 -9.35 5.12
N ARG A 131 4.87 -9.55 5.67
CA ARG A 131 5.46 -8.62 6.65
C ARG A 131 5.93 -7.34 5.99
N ILE A 132 6.57 -7.45 4.82
CA ILE A 132 7.00 -6.31 4.01
C ILE A 132 5.78 -5.49 3.59
N GLU A 133 4.73 -6.11 3.05
CA GLU A 133 3.49 -5.40 2.71
C GLU A 133 2.87 -4.71 3.92
N ALA A 134 2.80 -5.38 5.07
CA ALA A 134 2.23 -4.80 6.28
C ALA A 134 3.02 -3.56 6.74
N ALA A 135 4.35 -3.63 6.74
CA ALA A 135 5.22 -2.54 7.16
C ALA A 135 5.15 -1.34 6.19
N ILE A 136 5.23 -1.58 4.87
CA ILE A 136 5.07 -0.54 3.85
C ILE A 136 3.73 0.17 4.04
N ASN A 137 2.66 -0.62 4.13
CA ASN A 137 1.33 -0.07 4.28
C ASN A 137 1.24 0.71 5.59
N GLU A 138 1.65 0.16 6.73
CA GLU A 138 1.63 0.86 8.03
C GLU A 138 2.39 2.19 7.98
N ARG A 139 3.55 2.25 7.33
CA ARG A 139 4.30 3.49 7.11
C ARG A 139 3.53 4.47 6.22
N LEU A 140 3.05 4.04 5.06
CA LEU A 140 2.28 4.90 4.15
C LEU A 140 1.00 5.41 4.83
N PHE A 141 0.39 4.57 5.66
CA PHE A 141 -0.73 4.89 6.53
C PHE A 141 -0.41 5.95 7.55
N ALA A 142 0.68 5.76 8.31
CA ALA A 142 1.16 6.70 9.30
C ALA A 142 1.55 8.03 8.63
N MET A 143 2.27 7.98 7.51
CA MET A 143 2.70 9.16 6.76
C MET A 143 1.51 9.97 6.21
N LYS A 144 0.47 9.31 5.67
CA LYS A 144 -0.77 10.00 5.26
C LYS A 144 -1.48 10.65 6.44
N ARG A 145 -1.49 10.01 7.61
CA ARG A 145 -1.96 10.65 8.86
C ARG A 145 -1.12 11.88 9.18
N THR A 146 0.21 11.82 9.09
CA THR A 146 1.13 12.94 9.39
C THR A 146 1.05 14.10 8.39
N VAL A 147 0.90 13.85 7.08
CA VAL A 147 0.72 14.91 6.07
C VAL A 147 -0.62 15.63 6.24
N THR A 148 -1.63 14.91 6.75
CA THR A 148 -2.91 15.47 7.16
C THR A 148 -2.83 16.26 8.48
N ILE A 149 -1.76 16.07 9.26
CA ILE A 149 -1.53 16.75 10.54
C ILE A 149 -0.95 18.16 10.38
N THR A 150 -0.51 18.59 9.18
CA THR A 150 -0.13 19.99 8.92
C THR A 150 -1.37 20.90 8.90
N GLY A 151 -1.99 21.08 10.07
CA GLY A 151 -3.21 21.85 10.31
C GLY A 151 -4.30 21.14 11.13
N GLY A 152 -4.13 19.87 11.52
CA GLY A 152 -5.10 19.12 12.36
C GLY A 152 -6.47 18.87 11.70
N LYS A 153 -6.55 18.96 10.36
CA LYS A 153 -7.78 18.82 9.57
C LYS A 153 -7.58 17.83 8.42
N ILE A 154 -8.41 16.79 8.38
CA ILE A 154 -8.52 15.82 7.31
C ILE A 154 -9.40 16.39 6.21
N VAL A 155 -8.88 16.40 4.97
CA VAL A 155 -9.66 16.80 3.79
C VAL A 155 -10.21 15.54 3.12
N LEU A 156 -11.53 15.48 2.98
CA LEU A 156 -12.25 14.38 2.33
C LEU A 156 -12.34 14.60 0.81
N PRO A 157 -12.69 13.58 0.00
CA PRO A 157 -12.84 13.71 -1.46
C PRO A 157 -13.81 14.81 -1.91
N SER A 158 -14.86 15.09 -1.14
CA SER A 158 -15.76 16.23 -1.41
C SER A 158 -15.14 17.62 -1.18
N GLY A 159 -13.86 17.68 -0.74
CA GLY A 159 -13.20 18.91 -0.28
C GLY A 159 -13.57 19.31 1.15
N ARG A 160 -14.48 18.56 1.81
CA ARG A 160 -14.88 18.80 3.19
C ARG A 160 -13.71 18.58 4.15
N LYS A 161 -13.50 19.53 5.05
CA LYS A 161 -12.47 19.46 6.09
C LYS A 161 -13.08 18.98 7.41
N ILE A 162 -12.53 17.94 8.01
CA ILE A 162 -12.95 17.39 9.31
C ILE A 162 -11.77 17.36 10.28
N SER A 163 -11.98 17.75 11.54
CA SER A 163 -10.92 17.64 12.54
C SER A 163 -10.83 16.22 13.10
N GLU A 164 -9.67 15.83 13.60
CA GLU A 164 -9.50 14.50 14.20
C GLU A 164 -10.44 14.26 15.40
N ARG A 165 -10.77 15.33 16.15
CA ARG A 165 -11.71 15.28 17.28
C ARG A 165 -13.15 14.98 16.84
N ASP A 166 -13.49 15.33 15.60
CA ASP A 166 -14.82 15.08 15.06
C ASP A 166 -15.00 13.65 14.55
N LEU A 167 -13.91 12.86 14.44
CA LEU A 167 -13.99 11.48 13.97
C LEU A 167 -14.76 10.55 14.91
N LEU A 168 -14.90 10.90 16.19
CA LEU A 168 -15.66 10.11 17.17
C LEU A 168 -17.10 10.63 17.36
N LYS A 169 -17.56 11.56 16.53
CA LYS A 169 -18.95 12.02 16.50
C LYS A 169 -19.81 11.13 15.59
N PRO A 170 -21.14 11.13 15.75
CA PRO A 170 -22.04 10.43 14.83
C PRO A 170 -21.86 10.88 13.37
N LEU A 171 -21.75 9.92 12.45
CA LEU A 171 -21.42 10.11 11.03
C LEU A 171 -22.61 10.64 10.18
N GLY A 172 -23.83 10.57 10.72
CA GLY A 172 -25.04 11.00 10.03
C GLY A 172 -25.64 9.91 9.14
N ASN A 173 -26.40 10.31 8.11
CA ASN A 173 -27.13 9.38 7.26
C ASN A 173 -26.33 9.04 5.98
N PRO A 174 -26.10 7.75 5.66
CA PRO A 174 -25.37 7.34 4.45
C PRO A 174 -25.89 7.91 3.13
N LYS A 175 -27.19 8.22 3.04
CA LYS A 175 -27.81 8.78 1.82
C LYS A 175 -27.67 10.30 1.70
N ARG A 176 -27.35 10.99 2.79
CA ARG A 176 -27.32 12.46 2.87
C ARG A 176 -25.94 13.03 3.16
N THR A 177 -25.04 12.22 3.68
CA THR A 177 -23.66 12.62 4.02
C THR A 177 -22.74 12.28 2.85
N PRO A 178 -22.15 13.29 2.17
CA PRO A 178 -21.04 13.06 1.25
C PRO A 178 -19.87 12.38 1.97
N ASP A 179 -19.12 11.55 1.25
CA ASP A 179 -17.97 10.82 1.76
C ASP A 179 -18.27 9.97 3.01
N PHE A 180 -19.50 9.46 3.11
CA PHE A 180 -19.94 8.72 4.29
C PHE A 180 -19.05 7.51 4.58
N TYR A 181 -18.62 6.77 3.56
CA TYR A 181 -17.85 5.54 3.78
C TYR A 181 -16.38 5.84 4.12
N GLU A 182 -15.85 6.98 3.68
CA GLU A 182 -14.57 7.54 4.05
C GLU A 182 -14.59 7.93 5.53
N LEU A 183 -15.67 8.56 5.98
CA LEU A 183 -15.90 8.85 7.39
C LEU A 183 -16.01 7.58 8.24
N VAL A 184 -16.68 6.53 7.74
CA VAL A 184 -16.73 5.20 8.38
C VAL A 184 -15.31 4.63 8.53
N ALA A 185 -14.49 4.68 7.48
CA ALA A 185 -13.11 4.19 7.53
C ALA A 185 -12.26 4.96 8.55
N LEU A 186 -12.37 6.29 8.58
CA LEU A 186 -11.64 7.15 9.51
C LEU A 186 -12.05 6.91 10.96
N GLN A 187 -13.35 6.77 11.24
CA GLN A 187 -13.84 6.50 12.59
C GLN A 187 -13.41 5.11 13.07
N TYR A 188 -13.56 4.07 12.23
CA TYR A 188 -13.10 2.72 12.54
C TYR A 188 -11.59 2.67 12.79
N GLY A 189 -10.80 3.35 11.95
CA GLY A 189 -9.36 3.45 12.09
C GLY A 189 -8.91 4.21 13.33
N LYS A 190 -9.68 5.21 13.79
CA LYS A 190 -9.42 5.94 15.04
C LYS A 190 -9.67 5.07 16.27
N LEU A 191 -10.79 4.35 16.30
CA LEU A 191 -11.12 3.42 17.39
C LEU A 191 -10.09 2.29 17.49
N SER A 192 -9.69 1.71 16.35
CA SER A 192 -8.67 0.67 16.30
C SER A 192 -7.31 1.18 16.81
N ALA A 193 -6.91 2.40 16.43
CA ALA A 193 -5.67 3.02 16.89
C ALA A 193 -5.68 3.37 18.40
N GLN A 194 -6.87 3.54 18.99
CA GLN A 194 -7.03 3.72 20.45
C GLN A 194 -6.99 2.38 21.22
N GLY A 195 -6.78 1.26 20.52
CA GLY A 195 -6.74 -0.07 21.14
C GLY A 195 -8.11 -0.64 21.48
N ASP A 196 -9.19 -0.14 20.87
CA ASP A 196 -10.53 -0.69 21.07
C ASP A 196 -10.57 -2.16 20.61
N ALA A 197 -10.93 -3.06 21.52
CA ALA A 197 -11.00 -4.50 21.25
C ALA A 197 -12.17 -4.88 20.32
N ALA A 198 -13.21 -4.04 20.24
CA ALA A 198 -14.37 -4.25 19.38
C ALA A 198 -14.79 -2.96 18.64
N PRO A 199 -13.96 -2.42 17.72
CA PRO A 199 -14.19 -1.12 17.10
C PRO A 199 -15.54 -1.01 16.39
N ALA A 200 -16.02 -2.09 15.77
CA ALA A 200 -17.32 -2.11 15.09
C ALA A 200 -18.51 -1.97 16.05
N VAL A 201 -18.40 -2.55 17.26
CA VAL A 201 -19.44 -2.46 18.30
C VAL A 201 -19.48 -1.05 18.86
N THR A 202 -18.32 -0.48 19.16
CA THR A 202 -18.21 0.90 19.64
C THR A 202 -18.68 1.90 18.58
N MET A 203 -18.32 1.69 17.31
CA MET A 203 -18.80 2.50 16.19
C MET A 203 -20.34 2.46 16.08
N ALA A 204 -20.96 1.30 16.26
CA ALA A 204 -22.42 1.18 16.26
C ALA A 204 -23.07 2.02 17.38
N LYS A 205 -22.49 1.98 18.59
CA LYS A 205 -22.94 2.78 19.74
C LYS A 205 -22.81 4.28 19.49
N ILE A 206 -21.67 4.74 19.00
CA ILE A 206 -21.42 6.17 18.67
C ILE A 206 -22.46 6.68 17.67
N ASN A 207 -22.81 5.86 16.67
CA ASN A 207 -23.73 6.26 15.62
C ASN A 207 -25.21 6.01 15.94
N GLY A 208 -25.53 5.40 17.08
CA GLY A 208 -26.90 5.07 17.45
C GLY A 208 -27.58 4.08 16.47
N VAL A 209 -26.81 3.16 15.88
CA VAL A 209 -27.32 2.16 14.93
C VAL A 209 -27.11 0.74 15.43
N ALA A 210 -27.86 -0.21 14.87
CA ALA A 210 -27.63 -1.63 15.16
C ALA A 210 -26.23 -2.07 14.73
N HIS A 211 -25.63 -3.01 15.48
CA HIS A 211 -24.30 -3.55 15.15
C HIS A 211 -24.24 -4.14 13.73
N ALA A 212 -25.31 -4.84 13.30
CA ALA A 212 -25.41 -5.36 11.94
C ALA A 212 -25.36 -4.25 10.87
N THR A 213 -25.92 -3.07 11.15
CA THR A 213 -25.87 -1.92 10.24
C THR A 213 -24.45 -1.37 10.14
N ALA A 214 -23.77 -1.20 11.27
CA ALA A 214 -22.35 -0.78 11.29
C ALA A 214 -21.45 -1.79 10.56
N GLN A 215 -21.68 -3.10 10.74
CA GLN A 215 -21.01 -4.15 9.97
C GLN A 215 -21.30 -4.03 8.47
N GLY A 216 -22.55 -3.79 8.08
CA GLY A 216 -22.94 -3.55 6.69
C GLY A 216 -22.23 -2.33 6.09
N TRP A 217 -22.02 -1.27 6.88
CA TRP A 217 -21.20 -0.13 6.47
C TRP A 217 -19.75 -0.55 6.26
N LEU A 218 -19.13 -1.25 7.21
CA LEU A 218 -17.75 -1.72 7.10
C LEU A 218 -17.54 -2.66 5.90
N VAL A 219 -18.50 -3.55 5.61
CA VAL A 219 -18.46 -4.42 4.41
C VAL A 219 -18.46 -3.58 3.13
N ARG A 220 -19.34 -2.58 3.03
CA ARG A 220 -19.38 -1.67 1.88
C ARG A 220 -18.16 -0.77 1.81
N THR A 221 -17.63 -0.35 2.95
CA THR A 221 -16.39 0.40 3.05
C THR A 221 -15.23 -0.45 2.50
N ARG A 222 -15.10 -1.71 2.93
CA ARG A 222 -14.11 -2.66 2.38
C ARG A 222 -14.31 -2.94 0.88
N SER A 223 -15.55 -3.11 0.42
CA SER A 223 -15.82 -3.36 -1.00
C SER A 223 -15.48 -2.16 -1.89
N ARG A 224 -15.43 -0.94 -1.32
CA ARG A 224 -15.00 0.30 -1.97
C ARG A 224 -13.50 0.51 -1.88
N GLY A 225 -12.75 -0.52 -1.52
CA GLY A 225 -11.38 -0.39 -1.10
C GLY A 225 -11.32 0.02 0.36
N LEU A 226 -11.93 1.15 0.78
CA LEU A 226 -11.77 2.00 2.00
C LEU A 226 -11.29 1.41 3.36
N LEU A 227 -11.29 0.09 3.55
CA LEU A 227 -10.71 -0.62 4.70
C LEU A 227 -10.09 -1.95 4.24
N PRO A 228 -9.05 -2.46 4.93
CA PRO A 228 -8.46 -3.74 4.59
C PRO A 228 -9.51 -4.87 4.62
N PRO A 229 -9.37 -5.88 3.73
CA PRO A 229 -10.27 -7.03 3.71
C PRO A 229 -10.32 -7.68 5.08
N GLY A 230 -11.53 -8.05 5.52
CA GLY A 230 -11.71 -8.66 6.82
C GLY A 230 -10.86 -9.93 6.89
N ARG A 231 -9.92 -9.99 7.85
CA ARG A 231 -9.22 -11.24 8.14
C ARG A 231 -10.28 -12.26 8.53
N ARG A 232 -10.39 -13.35 7.75
CA ARG A 232 -11.08 -14.54 8.21
C ARG A 232 -10.25 -15.06 9.40
N GLY A 233 -10.88 -15.08 10.57
CA GLY A 233 -10.40 -15.87 11.70
C GLY A 233 -10.60 -17.35 11.40
#